data_AF-A0A131YA31-F1
#
_entry.id   AF-A0A131YA31-F1
#
_cell.length_a   1.000
_cell.length_b   1.000
_cell.length_c   1.000
_cell.angle_alpha   90.00
_cell.angle_beta   90.00
_cell.angle_gamma   90.00
#
_symmetry.space_group_name_H-M   'P 1'
#
loop_
_entity.id
_entity.type
_entity.pdbx_description
1 polymer ?
#
loop_
_entity_poly.entity_id
_entity_poly.type
_entity_poly.pdbx_seq_one_letter_code
_entity_poly.pdbx_strand_id
1 'polypeptide(L)'
;MNFGGVLRCFVCGNVLKNAGPRNIFAATQSALRNISFGPQYTSEQQDQVLRILNHSSEKELQKLSIGASSILRILHHREENGGFESIDHVLSIRGFQEKGLKKICEAVLYGKKPQVKRPDRTSIVPALSQERIQEVAKVLAVDVSPPYITWAHLSRDKQILSWERTKFLEEKSRHHLHSYYSAVQEVLPSLPAADLYLVEQRPTRQKQSSESLHLRTQLAIQAMLVALLSHGKEHQPQVVSIKSAAITQLFQLNVGNERISGQETLNRLFESGALLIEKGLRTSYLQESSVNREHLCNVLLLAHAFYLLVES
;
A
#
# COMPACT_ATOMS: atom_id res chain seq x y z
N MET A 1 23.95 -47.33 -3.14
CA MET A 1 24.86 -46.63 -2.21
C MET A 1 24.01 -45.84 -1.23
N ASN A 2 24.07 -46.24 0.05
CA ASN A 2 23.41 -45.59 1.19
C ASN A 2 24.19 -44.33 1.57
N PHE A 3 23.50 -43.22 1.85
CA PHE A 3 23.97 -42.22 2.82
C PHE A 3 22.80 -41.68 3.62
N GLY A 4 22.66 -42.21 4.84
CA GLY A 4 21.98 -41.53 5.94
C GLY A 4 22.94 -40.56 6.63
N GLY A 5 22.39 -39.51 7.24
CA GLY A 5 23.15 -38.52 7.98
C GLY A 5 22.22 -37.56 8.73
N VAL A 6 21.85 -37.95 9.94
CA VAL A 6 21.15 -37.18 10.97
C VAL A 6 22.10 -36.17 11.60
N LEU A 7 21.67 -34.93 11.85
CA LEU A 7 22.12 -34.04 12.95
C LEU A 7 21.35 -32.71 12.84
N ARG A 8 20.92 -32.00 13.88
CA ARG A 8 20.60 -32.24 15.29
C ARG A 8 19.87 -30.96 15.73
N CYS A 9 18.72 -31.11 16.37
CA CYS A 9 17.96 -30.01 16.96
C CYS A 9 18.68 -29.51 18.23
N PHE A 10 18.85 -28.18 18.39
CA PHE A 10 19.38 -27.59 19.62
C PHE A 10 18.22 -26.91 20.37
N VAL A 11 17.69 -27.63 21.36
CA VAL A 11 16.85 -27.10 22.44
C VAL A 11 17.75 -27.07 23.67
N CYS A 12 17.96 -25.89 24.25
CA CYS A 12 18.56 -25.76 25.57
C CYS A 12 17.55 -25.05 26.48
N GLY A 13 16.80 -25.86 27.23
CA GLY A 13 16.21 -25.44 28.49
C GLY A 13 17.21 -25.68 29.60
N ASN A 14 17.27 -24.77 30.57
CA ASN A 14 17.67 -25.12 31.93
C ASN A 14 16.83 -24.31 32.94
N VAL A 15 16.49 -25.04 33.99
CA VAL A 15 15.49 -24.90 35.05
C VAL A 15 16.34 -25.20 36.29
N LEU A 16 16.56 -24.34 37.29
CA LEU A 16 15.74 -23.93 38.45
C LEU A 16 16.74 -23.45 39.53
N LYS A 17 16.38 -22.49 40.38
CA LYS A 17 16.17 -22.69 41.83
C LYS A 17 15.97 -21.37 42.59
N ASN A 18 14.97 -21.42 43.46
CA ASN A 18 14.42 -20.38 44.33
C ASN A 18 15.38 -19.92 45.45
N ALA A 19 15.24 -18.65 45.85
CA ALA A 19 15.30 -18.22 47.26
C ALA A 19 14.43 -16.95 47.43
N GLY A 20 13.46 -16.99 48.35
CA GLY A 20 12.58 -15.88 48.69
C GLY A 20 13.18 -14.89 49.71
N PRO A 21 12.36 -14.14 50.47
CA PRO A 21 11.98 -12.77 50.11
C PRO A 21 12.54 -11.74 51.10
N ARG A 22 12.85 -10.52 50.64
CA ARG A 22 12.96 -9.34 51.53
C ARG A 22 12.42 -8.08 50.85
N ASN A 23 11.36 -7.57 51.45
CA ASN A 23 10.95 -6.17 51.40
C ASN A 23 12.17 -5.25 51.60
N ILE A 24 12.42 -4.38 50.64
CA ILE A 24 13.00 -3.05 50.90
C ILE A 24 12.08 -2.06 50.19
N PHE A 25 11.16 -1.52 50.97
CA PHE A 25 10.50 -0.26 50.67
C PHE A 25 11.55 0.86 50.70
N ALA A 26 11.30 1.87 49.87
CA ALA A 26 11.80 3.24 49.94
C ALA A 26 12.96 3.63 49.01
N ALA A 27 12.67 4.72 48.30
CA ALA A 27 13.58 5.72 47.73
C ALA A 27 14.21 5.42 46.37
N THR A 28 13.41 5.54 45.31
CA THR A 28 13.76 6.40 44.15
C THR A 28 12.47 6.93 43.52
N GLN A 29 11.86 7.91 44.18
CA GLN A 29 11.09 8.93 43.47
C GLN A 29 12.08 9.93 42.85
N SER A 30 11.70 10.44 41.69
CA SER A 30 12.22 11.59 40.95
C SER A 30 13.03 11.26 39.68
N ALA A 31 12.68 12.02 38.64
CA ALA A 31 13.18 12.02 37.27
C ALA A 31 12.45 11.12 36.25
N LEU A 32 11.11 11.06 36.30
CA LEU A 32 10.35 11.03 35.04
C LEU A 32 10.13 12.47 34.62
N ARG A 33 10.71 12.86 33.48
CA ARG A 33 10.36 14.10 32.79
C ARG A 33 8.86 14.07 32.51
N ASN A 34 8.08 14.82 33.28
CA ASN A 34 6.67 15.08 32.98
C ASN A 34 6.61 15.98 31.75
N ILE A 35 6.60 15.36 30.56
CA ILE A 35 6.15 16.05 29.35
C ILE A 35 4.63 16.11 29.48
N SER A 36 4.13 17.25 29.98
CA SER A 36 2.70 17.53 30.00
C SER A 36 2.22 17.67 28.55
N PHE A 37 1.17 16.92 28.19
CA PHE A 37 0.56 16.91 26.87
C PHE A 37 -0.51 18.02 26.74
N GLY A 38 -1.11 18.43 27.87
CA GLY A 38 -2.07 19.53 27.98
C GLY A 38 -1.71 20.84 27.25
N PRO A 39 -0.47 21.38 27.35
CA PRO A 39 -0.09 22.67 26.74
C PRO A 39 -0.23 22.76 25.22
N GLN A 40 -0.48 21.64 24.53
CA GLN A 40 -0.72 21.60 23.08
C GLN A 40 -2.12 22.05 22.68
N TYR A 41 -3.04 22.23 23.63
CA TYR A 41 -4.43 22.62 23.40
C TYR A 41 -4.82 23.83 24.29
N THR A 42 -5.68 24.71 23.79
CA THR A 42 -6.20 25.82 24.61
C THR A 42 -7.08 25.31 25.75
N SER A 43 -7.28 26.10 26.81
CA SER A 43 -8.13 25.69 27.95
C SER A 43 -9.53 25.26 27.52
N GLU A 44 -10.14 25.97 26.56
CA GLU A 44 -11.46 25.65 26.03
C GLU A 44 -11.47 24.30 25.28
N GLN A 45 -10.39 24.02 24.54
CA GLN A 45 -10.22 22.75 23.84
C GLN A 45 -10.02 21.60 24.83
N GLN A 46 -9.25 21.84 25.90
CA GLN A 46 -9.04 20.84 26.95
C GLN A 46 -10.36 20.49 27.65
N ASP A 47 -11.14 21.50 28.02
CA ASP A 47 -12.45 21.32 28.65
C ASP A 47 -13.43 20.59 27.73
N GLN A 48 -13.43 20.89 26.43
CA GLN A 48 -14.26 20.20 25.45
C GLN A 48 -13.88 18.71 25.35
N VAL A 49 -12.58 18.40 25.29
CA VAL A 49 -12.09 17.02 25.24
C VAL A 49 -12.49 16.26 26.49
N LEU A 50 -12.23 16.83 27.68
CA LEU A 50 -12.56 16.19 28.95
C LEU A 50 -14.05 15.96 29.11
N ARG A 51 -14.88 16.93 28.74
CA ARG A 51 -16.34 16.82 28.77
C ARG A 51 -16.83 15.66 27.94
N ILE A 52 -16.32 15.51 26.71
CA ILE A 52 -16.72 14.42 25.81
C ILE A 52 -16.22 13.07 26.34
N LEU A 53 -14.97 12.97 26.80
CA LEU A 53 -14.45 11.71 27.35
C LEU A 53 -15.19 11.26 28.62
N ASN A 54 -15.54 12.19 29.50
CA ASN A 54 -16.20 11.90 30.78
C ASN A 54 -17.70 11.62 30.66
N HIS A 55 -18.38 12.14 29.64
CA HIS A 55 -19.84 12.07 29.57
C HIS A 55 -20.39 11.31 28.37
N SER A 56 -19.62 11.10 27.30
CA SER A 56 -20.11 10.36 26.14
C SER A 56 -20.27 8.86 26.43
N SER A 57 -21.32 8.30 25.87
CA SER A 57 -21.57 6.85 25.82
C SER A 57 -20.68 6.15 24.81
N GLU A 58 -20.61 4.82 24.87
CA GLU A 58 -19.87 4.01 23.88
C GLU A 58 -20.28 4.35 22.44
N LYS A 59 -21.58 4.44 22.18
CA LYS A 59 -22.13 4.76 20.84
C LYS A 59 -21.73 6.15 20.35
N GLU A 60 -21.61 7.12 21.25
CA GLU A 60 -21.19 8.48 20.91
C GLU A 60 -19.69 8.55 20.64
N LEU A 61 -18.87 7.87 21.45
CA LEU A 61 -17.43 7.76 21.21
C LEU A 61 -17.11 7.00 19.91
N GLN A 62 -17.92 5.99 19.56
CA GLN A 62 -17.81 5.29 18.28
C GLN A 62 -18.05 6.23 17.08
N LYS A 63 -18.99 7.18 17.18
CA LYS A 63 -19.23 8.20 16.13
C LYS A 63 -18.02 9.10 15.91
N LEU A 64 -17.24 9.35 16.97
CA LEU A 64 -15.98 10.13 16.90
C LEU A 64 -14.82 9.31 16.31
N SER A 65 -15.05 8.07 15.88
CA SER A 65 -14.05 7.23 15.22
C SER A 65 -12.82 6.92 16.07
N ILE A 66 -13.02 6.91 17.37
CA ILE A 66 -12.09 6.37 18.34
C ILE A 66 -12.13 4.84 18.20
N GLY A 67 -10.97 4.18 18.23
CA GLY A 67 -10.89 2.73 18.07
C GLY A 67 -11.59 1.99 19.22
N ALA A 68 -12.30 0.90 18.94
CA ALA A 68 -13.08 0.15 19.93
C ALA A 68 -12.29 -0.23 21.19
N SER A 69 -11.02 -0.63 21.04
CA SER A 69 -10.14 -0.93 22.18
C SER A 69 -9.87 0.30 23.07
N SER A 70 -9.70 1.48 22.47
CA SER A 70 -9.53 2.74 23.22
C SER A 70 -10.81 3.12 23.96
N ILE A 71 -11.98 2.95 23.32
CA ILE A 71 -13.28 3.22 23.94
C ILE A 71 -13.49 2.34 25.17
N LEU A 72 -13.25 1.02 25.05
CA LEU A 72 -13.36 0.08 26.17
C LEU A 72 -12.46 0.47 27.34
N ARG A 73 -11.22 0.87 27.07
CA ARG A 73 -10.29 1.31 28.11
C ARG A 73 -10.71 2.61 28.79
N ILE A 74 -11.26 3.56 28.02
CA ILE A 74 -11.79 4.82 28.56
C ILE A 74 -12.98 4.54 29.49
N LEU A 75 -13.92 3.71 29.06
CA LEU A 75 -15.10 3.35 29.85
C LEU A 75 -14.72 2.57 31.11
N HIS A 76 -13.84 1.58 31.00
CA HIS A 76 -13.34 0.82 32.13
C HIS A 76 -12.62 1.71 33.15
N HIS A 77 -11.78 2.64 32.68
CA HIS A 77 -11.11 3.58 33.58
C HIS A 77 -12.12 4.47 34.31
N ARG A 78 -13.17 4.94 33.61
CA ARG A 78 -14.24 5.74 34.21
C ARG A 78 -15.00 4.99 35.29
N GLU A 79 -15.25 3.70 35.08
CA GLU A 79 -15.92 2.83 36.04
C GLU A 79 -15.08 2.60 37.30
N GLU A 80 -13.77 2.38 37.15
CA GLU A 80 -12.88 2.07 38.28
C GLU A 80 -12.34 3.29 39.03
N ASN A 81 -12.05 4.39 38.33
CA ASN A 81 -11.29 5.53 38.86
C ASN A 81 -12.04 6.86 38.77
N GLY A 82 -13.25 6.87 38.19
CA GLY A 82 -14.00 8.09 37.94
C GLY A 82 -13.54 8.84 36.68
N GLY A 83 -14.01 10.07 36.53
CA GLY A 83 -13.70 10.90 35.36
C GLY A 83 -12.23 11.37 35.29
N PHE A 84 -11.81 11.81 34.12
CA PHE A 84 -10.51 12.45 33.91
C PHE A 84 -10.53 13.91 34.38
N GLU A 85 -9.52 14.31 35.14
CA GLU A 85 -9.35 15.68 35.66
C GLU A 85 -8.52 16.55 34.69
N SER A 86 -7.69 15.94 33.86
CA SER A 86 -6.84 16.62 32.89
C SER A 86 -6.61 15.73 31.67
N ILE A 87 -6.20 16.32 30.55
CA ILE A 87 -5.84 15.54 29.35
C ILE A 87 -4.68 14.59 29.66
N ASP A 88 -3.73 15.02 30.49
CA ASP A 88 -2.59 14.19 30.91
C ASP A 88 -3.04 12.98 31.74
N HIS A 89 -4.13 13.12 32.50
CA HIS A 89 -4.70 12.00 33.25
C HIS A 89 -5.12 10.84 32.33
N VAL A 90 -5.50 11.10 31.07
CA VAL A 90 -5.84 10.06 30.10
C VAL A 90 -4.63 9.15 29.78
N LEU A 91 -3.39 9.63 29.93
CA LEU A 91 -2.18 8.81 29.77
C LEU A 91 -1.96 7.81 30.92
N SER A 92 -2.69 7.93 32.03
CA SER A 92 -2.66 6.94 33.12
C SER A 92 -3.25 5.59 32.71
N ILE A 93 -4.09 5.57 31.67
CA ILE A 93 -4.67 4.36 31.12
C ILE A 93 -3.57 3.47 30.55
N ARG A 94 -3.45 2.25 31.08
CA ARG A 94 -2.45 1.27 30.61
C ARG A 94 -2.57 1.04 29.09
N GLY A 95 -1.47 1.29 28.38
CA GLY A 95 -1.36 1.10 26.93
C GLY A 95 -1.92 2.25 26.09
N PHE A 96 -2.29 3.38 26.70
CA PHE A 96 -2.38 4.64 25.98
C PHE A 96 -0.97 5.22 25.80
N GLN A 97 -0.74 5.82 24.64
CA GLN A 97 0.48 6.55 24.32
C GLN A 97 0.09 7.95 23.83
N GLU A 98 1.01 8.91 23.90
CA GLU A 98 0.79 10.29 23.44
C GLU A 98 0.21 10.36 22.01
N LYS A 99 0.70 9.50 21.10
CA LYS A 99 0.19 9.41 19.72
C LYS A 99 -1.28 8.95 19.67
N GLY A 100 -1.69 8.08 20.58
CA GLY A 100 -3.07 7.63 20.73
C GLY A 100 -3.95 8.74 21.30
N LEU A 101 -3.46 9.44 22.33
CA LEU A 101 -4.16 10.57 22.95
C LEU A 101 -4.36 11.72 21.96
N LYS A 102 -3.32 12.08 21.20
CA LYS A 102 -3.40 13.09 20.13
C LYS A 102 -4.53 12.80 19.15
N LYS A 103 -4.64 11.54 18.69
CA LYS A 103 -5.71 11.13 17.77
C LYS A 103 -7.10 11.27 18.37
N ILE A 104 -7.24 11.01 19.67
CA ILE A 104 -8.51 11.15 20.39
C ILE A 104 -8.86 12.63 20.52
N CYS A 105 -7.93 13.47 20.96
CA CYS A 105 -8.13 14.92 21.03
C CYS A 105 -8.48 15.51 19.67
N GLU A 106 -7.76 15.15 18.60
CA GLU A 106 -8.06 15.58 17.23
C GLU A 106 -9.45 15.11 16.76
N ALA A 107 -9.81 13.87 17.05
CA ALA A 107 -11.13 13.32 16.71
C ALA A 107 -12.27 14.05 17.43
N VAL A 108 -12.07 14.43 18.68
CA VAL A 108 -13.03 15.16 19.50
C VAL A 108 -13.17 16.63 19.08
N LEU A 109 -12.05 17.30 18.80
CA LEU A 109 -12.03 18.73 18.50
C LEU A 109 -12.41 19.05 17.06
N TYR A 110 -11.98 18.22 16.11
CA TYR A 110 -12.07 18.54 14.68
C TYR A 110 -12.96 17.56 13.89
N GLY A 111 -13.45 16.50 14.53
CA GLY A 111 -14.10 15.40 13.82
C GLY A 111 -13.13 14.66 12.89
N LYS A 112 -13.61 13.62 12.21
CA LYS A 112 -12.78 12.85 11.26
C LYS A 112 -12.30 13.76 10.11
N LYS A 113 -11.03 14.14 10.11
CA LYS A 113 -10.22 14.00 8.89
C LYS A 113 -9.51 12.66 9.01
N PRO A 114 -9.90 11.61 8.27
CA PRO A 114 -9.04 10.44 8.17
C PRO A 114 -7.69 10.96 7.69
N GLN A 115 -6.67 10.90 8.55
CA GLN A 115 -5.29 11.06 8.14
C GLN A 115 -5.00 9.84 7.25
N VAL A 116 -5.40 9.93 5.98
CA VAL A 116 -5.15 8.89 4.99
C VAL A 116 -3.63 8.88 4.86
N LYS A 117 -2.99 7.90 5.50
CA LYS A 117 -1.55 7.68 5.35
C LYS A 117 -1.27 7.70 3.86
N ARG A 118 -0.42 8.63 3.40
CA ARG A 118 0.00 8.64 2.00
C ARG A 118 0.61 7.28 1.69
N PRO A 119 0.36 6.72 0.50
CA PRO A 119 0.98 5.47 0.12
C PRO A 119 2.49 5.66 0.08
N ASP A 120 3.21 4.67 0.54
CA ASP A 120 4.67 4.64 0.55
C ASP A 120 5.17 3.35 -0.14
N ARG A 121 6.48 3.17 -0.16
CA ARG A 121 7.16 1.98 -0.70
C ARG A 121 6.64 0.63 -0.18
N THR A 122 5.93 0.57 0.96
CA THR A 122 5.29 -0.67 1.45
C THR A 122 4.12 -1.14 0.57
N SER A 123 3.74 -0.33 -0.42
CA SER A 123 2.76 -0.64 -1.46
C SER A 123 3.34 -1.48 -2.61
N ILE A 124 4.67 -1.66 -2.66
CA ILE A 124 5.40 -2.43 -3.67
C ILE A 124 5.66 -3.85 -3.13
N VAL A 125 5.40 -4.88 -3.95
CA VAL A 125 5.50 -6.29 -3.56
C VAL A 125 6.22 -7.10 -4.66
N PRO A 126 7.29 -7.85 -4.35
CA PRO A 126 8.00 -7.89 -3.07
C PRO A 126 8.65 -6.54 -2.71
N ALA A 127 9.01 -6.37 -1.44
CA ALA A 127 9.74 -5.18 -1.00
C ALA A 127 11.10 -5.11 -1.70
N LEU A 128 11.49 -3.91 -2.13
CA LEU A 128 12.78 -3.62 -2.74
C LEU A 128 13.72 -2.98 -1.72
N SER A 129 15.02 -3.30 -1.80
CA SER A 129 16.04 -2.63 -1.01
C SER A 129 16.28 -1.20 -1.53
N GLN A 130 16.90 -0.35 -0.72
CA GLN A 130 17.15 1.03 -1.11
C GLN A 130 18.17 1.10 -2.26
N GLU A 131 19.17 0.22 -2.24
CA GLU A 131 20.20 0.09 -3.27
C GLU A 131 19.54 -0.28 -4.60
N ARG A 132 18.67 -1.29 -4.58
CA ARG A 132 17.92 -1.71 -5.77
C ARG A 132 17.05 -0.59 -6.32
N ILE A 133 16.39 0.17 -5.46
CA ILE A 133 15.60 1.33 -5.88
C ILE A 133 16.48 2.38 -6.56
N GLN A 134 17.69 2.64 -6.06
CA GLN A 134 18.60 3.64 -6.65
C GLN A 134 19.13 3.24 -8.02
N GLU A 135 19.34 1.94 -8.26
CA GLU A 135 19.82 1.40 -9.54
C GLU A 135 18.79 1.44 -10.67
N VAL A 136 17.49 1.48 -10.37
CA VAL A 136 16.43 1.45 -11.38
C VAL A 136 16.40 2.77 -12.14
N ALA A 137 16.86 2.80 -13.39
CA ALA A 137 16.81 3.97 -14.26
C ALA A 137 15.54 3.99 -15.12
N LYS A 138 15.03 2.81 -15.49
CA LYS A 138 13.87 2.64 -16.37
C LYS A 138 12.96 1.54 -15.86
N VAL A 139 11.65 1.78 -15.91
CA VAL A 139 10.62 0.80 -15.55
C VAL A 139 9.70 0.53 -16.72
N LEU A 140 9.25 -0.72 -16.86
CA LEU A 140 8.21 -1.11 -17.80
C LEU A 140 6.94 -1.53 -17.04
N ALA A 141 5.92 -0.69 -17.03
CA ALA A 141 4.61 -1.07 -16.52
C ALA A 141 3.84 -1.86 -17.56
N VAL A 142 3.25 -2.99 -17.15
CA VAL A 142 2.55 -3.93 -18.04
C VAL A 142 1.16 -4.23 -17.48
N ASP A 143 0.14 -4.10 -18.35
CA ASP A 143 -1.22 -4.57 -18.12
C ASP A 143 -1.55 -5.68 -19.11
N VAL A 144 -2.00 -6.81 -18.58
CA VAL A 144 -2.45 -7.96 -19.36
C VAL A 144 -3.97 -7.94 -19.32
N SER A 145 -4.58 -7.56 -20.44
CA SER A 145 -6.04 -7.49 -20.61
C SER A 145 -6.40 -8.24 -21.91
N PRO A 146 -6.42 -9.59 -21.87
CA PRO A 146 -6.60 -10.41 -23.07
C PRO A 146 -7.83 -9.98 -23.89
N PRO A 147 -7.68 -9.87 -25.22
CA PRO A 147 -6.57 -10.37 -26.03
C PRO A 147 -5.36 -9.43 -26.15
N TYR A 148 -5.32 -8.33 -25.39
CA TYR A 148 -4.30 -7.29 -25.50
C TYR A 148 -3.30 -7.31 -24.35
N ILE A 149 -2.07 -6.92 -24.66
CA ILE A 149 -1.08 -6.50 -23.69
C ILE A 149 -0.81 -5.01 -23.92
N THR A 150 -0.72 -4.26 -22.84
CA THR A 150 -0.49 -2.81 -22.86
C THR A 150 0.72 -2.51 -21.99
N TRP A 151 1.60 -1.60 -22.42
CA TRP A 151 2.75 -1.22 -21.61
C TRP A 151 3.11 0.26 -21.72
N ALA A 152 3.78 0.75 -20.68
CA ALA A 152 4.44 2.06 -20.66
C ALA A 152 5.87 1.89 -20.15
N HIS A 153 6.83 2.37 -20.93
CA HIS A 153 8.25 2.41 -20.59
C HIS A 153 8.61 3.81 -20.15
N LEU A 154 9.00 3.97 -18.89
CA LEU A 154 9.20 5.27 -18.26
C LEU A 154 10.59 5.36 -17.61
N SER A 155 11.35 6.40 -17.98
CA SER A 155 12.61 6.70 -17.31
C SER A 155 12.39 7.38 -15.95
N ARG A 156 13.42 7.36 -15.10
CA ARG A 156 13.45 8.08 -13.82
C ARG A 156 13.24 9.58 -13.99
N ASP A 157 13.73 10.13 -15.10
CA ASP A 157 13.54 11.54 -15.50
C ASP A 157 12.14 11.85 -16.03
N LYS A 158 11.18 10.93 -15.82
CA LYS A 158 9.77 11.04 -16.22
C LYS A 158 9.56 11.14 -17.74
N GLN A 159 10.53 10.68 -18.53
CA GLN A 159 10.41 10.60 -19.98
C GLN A 159 9.74 9.31 -20.40
N ILE A 160 8.68 9.44 -21.21
CA ILE A 160 7.99 8.30 -21.81
C ILE A 160 8.79 7.84 -23.02
N LEU A 161 9.36 6.64 -22.91
CA LEU A 161 10.25 6.05 -23.92
C LEU A 161 9.47 5.23 -24.95
N SER A 162 8.43 4.51 -24.52
CA SER A 162 7.50 3.80 -25.40
C SER A 162 6.17 3.61 -24.68
N TRP A 163 5.07 3.58 -25.42
CA TRP A 163 3.73 3.51 -24.84
C TRP A 163 2.75 2.93 -25.85
N GLU A 164 2.41 1.65 -25.68
CA GLU A 164 1.77 0.87 -26.74
C GLU A 164 0.76 -0.15 -26.19
N ARG A 165 -0.17 -0.53 -27.06
CA ARG A 165 -1.15 -1.59 -26.85
C ARG A 165 -1.16 -2.50 -28.07
N THR A 166 -0.95 -3.79 -27.85
CA THR A 166 -0.85 -4.77 -28.93
C THR A 166 -1.73 -5.97 -28.66
N LYS A 167 -2.46 -6.42 -29.68
CA LYS A 167 -3.20 -7.69 -29.65
C LYS A 167 -2.18 -8.82 -29.74
N PHE A 168 -2.19 -9.73 -28.78
CA PHE A 168 -1.26 -10.88 -28.75
C PHE A 168 -1.99 -12.23 -28.65
N LEU A 169 -3.32 -12.22 -28.47
CA LEU A 169 -4.13 -13.43 -28.42
C LEU A 169 -5.31 -13.36 -29.39
N GLU A 170 -5.75 -14.51 -29.89
CA GLU A 170 -6.94 -14.59 -30.73
C GLU A 170 -8.23 -14.69 -29.92
N GLU A 171 -9.16 -13.74 -30.10
CA GLU A 171 -10.39 -13.62 -29.30
C GLU A 171 -11.30 -14.85 -29.37
N LYS A 172 -11.38 -15.50 -30.54
CA LYS A 172 -12.38 -16.54 -30.83
C LYS A 172 -11.87 -17.97 -30.59
N SER A 173 -10.69 -18.14 -30.03
CA SER A 173 -10.07 -19.46 -29.86
C SER A 173 -10.20 -19.98 -28.43
N ARG A 174 -10.41 -21.29 -28.31
CA ARG A 174 -10.34 -21.99 -27.03
C ARG A 174 -8.88 -22.16 -26.64
N HIS A 175 -8.37 -21.19 -25.92
CA HIS A 175 -6.99 -21.21 -25.46
C HIS A 175 -6.78 -22.23 -24.34
N HIS A 176 -5.64 -22.92 -24.40
CA HIS A 176 -5.08 -23.68 -23.28
C HIS A 176 -3.71 -23.09 -22.91
N LEU A 177 -3.10 -23.57 -21.83
CA LEU A 177 -1.83 -23.03 -21.31
C LEU A 177 -0.73 -22.90 -22.38
N HIS A 178 -0.59 -23.88 -23.26
CA HIS A 178 0.40 -23.81 -24.34
C HIS A 178 0.12 -22.66 -25.34
N SER A 179 -1.14 -22.34 -25.65
CA SER A 179 -1.50 -21.21 -26.53
C SER A 179 -1.10 -19.88 -25.89
N TYR A 180 -1.32 -19.73 -24.58
CA TYR A 180 -0.87 -18.56 -23.83
C TYR A 180 0.65 -18.46 -23.84
N TYR A 181 1.37 -19.57 -23.63
CA TYR A 181 2.82 -19.58 -23.67
C TYR A 181 3.36 -19.14 -25.04
N SER A 182 2.86 -19.72 -26.14
CA SER A 182 3.28 -19.35 -27.49
C SER A 182 3.00 -17.88 -27.80
N ALA A 183 1.82 -17.38 -27.45
CA ALA A 183 1.47 -15.97 -27.60
C ALA A 183 2.37 -15.04 -26.78
N VAL A 184 2.71 -15.43 -25.54
CA VAL A 184 3.66 -14.69 -24.70
C VAL A 184 5.05 -14.70 -25.34
N GLN A 185 5.52 -15.83 -25.85
CA GLN A 185 6.83 -15.90 -26.52
C GLN A 185 6.90 -15.02 -27.77
N GLU A 186 5.80 -14.88 -28.50
CA GLU A 186 5.73 -14.02 -29.69
C GLU A 186 5.79 -12.53 -29.34
N VAL A 187 5.13 -12.10 -28.27
CA VAL A 187 5.09 -10.69 -27.86
C VAL A 187 6.27 -10.28 -26.96
N LEU A 188 6.95 -11.22 -26.31
CA LEU A 188 8.05 -10.92 -25.39
C LEU A 188 9.16 -10.06 -26.05
N PRO A 189 9.59 -10.30 -27.31
CA PRO A 189 10.60 -9.49 -27.97
C PRO A 189 10.16 -8.04 -28.26
N SER A 190 8.86 -7.75 -28.28
CA SER A 190 8.37 -6.38 -28.48
C SER A 190 8.38 -5.57 -27.17
N LEU A 191 8.51 -6.22 -26.02
CA LEU A 191 8.61 -5.52 -24.74
C LEU A 191 10.01 -4.91 -24.59
N PRO A 192 10.13 -3.59 -24.35
CA PRO A 192 11.42 -2.96 -24.13
C PRO A 192 12.14 -3.57 -22.92
N ALA A 193 13.47 -3.66 -23.02
CA ALA A 193 14.30 -3.98 -21.86
C ALA A 193 14.22 -2.84 -20.82
N ALA A 194 13.95 -3.19 -19.57
CA ALA A 194 13.88 -2.29 -18.44
C ALA A 194 14.59 -2.88 -17.22
N ASP A 195 14.93 -2.03 -16.26
CA ASP A 195 15.59 -2.47 -15.01
C ASP A 195 14.58 -3.18 -14.10
N LEU A 196 13.31 -2.81 -14.18
CA LEU A 196 12.23 -3.36 -13.38
C LEU A 196 10.91 -3.37 -14.15
N TYR A 197 10.15 -4.45 -14.02
CA TYR A 197 8.83 -4.61 -14.62
C TYR A 197 7.75 -4.46 -13.56
N LEU A 198 6.71 -3.69 -13.86
CA LEU A 198 5.66 -3.33 -12.90
C LEU A 198 4.32 -3.91 -13.34
N VAL A 199 3.59 -4.50 -12.41
CA VAL A 199 2.20 -4.94 -12.62
C VAL A 199 1.30 -4.38 -11.52
N GLU A 200 0.03 -4.16 -11.83
CA GLU A 200 -0.95 -3.72 -10.82
C GLU A 200 -1.49 -4.92 -10.04
N GLN A 201 -1.39 -4.87 -8.71
CA GLN A 201 -2.07 -5.81 -7.82
C GLN A 201 -3.49 -5.31 -7.51
N ARG A 202 -4.47 -5.80 -8.27
CA ARG A 202 -5.89 -5.55 -7.99
C ARG A 202 -6.43 -6.56 -6.96
N PRO A 203 -7.21 -6.11 -5.97
CA PRO A 203 -7.83 -7.04 -5.01
C PRO A 203 -8.83 -7.94 -5.73
N THR A 204 -8.68 -9.25 -5.56
CA THR A 204 -9.59 -10.23 -6.16
C THR A 204 -10.88 -10.29 -5.35
N ARG A 205 -11.99 -9.77 -5.89
CA ARG A 205 -13.31 -9.99 -5.28
C ARG A 205 -13.79 -11.37 -5.69
N GLN A 206 -13.84 -12.32 -4.76
CA GLN A 206 -14.37 -13.67 -5.01
C GLN A 206 -15.90 -13.63 -5.16
N LYS A 207 -16.44 -13.09 -6.25
CA LYS A 207 -17.86 -13.25 -6.60
C LYS A 207 -18.03 -13.38 -8.12
N GLN A 208 -18.72 -14.46 -8.52
CA GLN A 208 -19.16 -14.84 -9.88
C GLN A 208 -18.19 -15.65 -10.77
N SER A 209 -18.76 -16.61 -11.50
CA SER A 209 -18.06 -17.68 -12.23
C SER A 209 -17.50 -17.27 -13.59
N SER A 210 -18.03 -16.24 -14.25
CA SER A 210 -17.56 -15.77 -15.57
C SER A 210 -16.37 -14.81 -15.46
N GLU A 211 -16.37 -13.88 -14.48
CA GLU A 211 -15.18 -13.08 -14.11
C GLU A 211 -13.97 -13.98 -13.79
N SER A 212 -14.23 -15.22 -13.36
CA SER A 212 -13.18 -16.19 -13.08
C SER A 212 -12.36 -16.59 -14.31
N LEU A 213 -12.93 -16.65 -15.52
CA LEU A 213 -12.17 -17.11 -16.70
C LEU A 213 -11.20 -16.05 -17.23
N HIS A 214 -11.67 -14.80 -17.36
CA HIS A 214 -10.82 -13.68 -17.79
C HIS A 214 -9.69 -13.48 -16.78
N LEU A 215 -10.02 -13.47 -15.49
CA LEU A 215 -9.05 -13.37 -14.41
C LEU A 215 -8.05 -14.54 -14.42
N ARG A 216 -8.51 -15.80 -14.60
CA ARG A 216 -7.61 -16.97 -14.71
C ARG A 216 -6.66 -16.84 -15.89
N THR A 217 -7.17 -16.39 -17.04
CA THR A 217 -6.36 -16.17 -18.25
C THR A 217 -5.30 -15.11 -18.00
N GLN A 218 -5.72 -13.96 -17.45
CA GLN A 218 -4.83 -12.87 -17.09
C GLN A 218 -3.75 -13.33 -16.11
N LEU A 219 -4.12 -14.02 -15.02
CA LEU A 219 -3.16 -14.50 -14.01
C LEU A 219 -2.18 -15.53 -14.58
N ALA A 220 -2.65 -16.44 -15.45
CA ALA A 220 -1.78 -17.43 -16.10
C ALA A 220 -0.72 -16.73 -16.97
N ILE A 221 -1.12 -15.74 -17.78
CA ILE A 221 -0.23 -14.98 -18.64
C ILE A 221 0.72 -14.11 -17.83
N GLN A 222 0.23 -13.42 -16.79
CA GLN A 222 1.08 -12.66 -15.87
C GLN A 222 2.12 -13.55 -15.20
N ALA A 223 1.76 -14.77 -14.76
CA ALA A 223 2.71 -15.71 -14.19
C ALA A 223 3.78 -16.15 -15.20
N MET A 224 3.39 -16.40 -16.46
CA MET A 224 4.35 -16.70 -17.54
C MET A 224 5.32 -15.53 -17.78
N LEU A 225 4.80 -14.30 -17.85
CA LEU A 225 5.63 -13.10 -18.00
C LEU A 225 6.60 -12.94 -16.82
N VAL A 226 6.14 -13.13 -15.59
CA VAL A 226 7.00 -13.09 -14.40
C VAL A 226 8.14 -14.11 -14.50
N ALA A 227 7.83 -15.35 -14.85
CA ALA A 227 8.83 -16.41 -14.98
C ALA A 227 9.85 -16.11 -16.10
N LEU A 228 9.37 -15.68 -17.27
CA LEU A 228 10.23 -15.42 -18.43
C LEU A 228 11.10 -14.17 -18.25
N LEU A 229 10.54 -13.08 -17.71
CA LEU A 229 11.29 -11.83 -17.46
C LEU A 229 12.29 -11.96 -16.31
N SER A 230 12.04 -12.90 -15.37
CA SER A 230 12.95 -13.17 -14.25
C SER A 230 14.00 -14.24 -14.55
N HIS A 231 13.94 -14.89 -15.71
CA HIS A 231 14.83 -15.98 -16.08
C HIS A 231 16.30 -15.54 -16.04
N GLY A 232 17.16 -16.29 -15.35
CA GLY A 232 18.58 -15.97 -15.19
C GLY A 232 18.89 -14.84 -14.20
N LYS A 233 17.88 -14.28 -13.51
CA LYS A 233 18.03 -13.16 -12.56
C LYS A 233 17.39 -13.46 -11.19
N GLU A 234 17.45 -14.71 -10.76
CA GLU A 234 16.68 -15.23 -9.62
C GLU A 234 17.04 -14.59 -8.25
N HIS A 235 18.20 -13.96 -8.14
CA HIS A 235 18.67 -13.37 -6.88
C HIS A 235 18.06 -12.00 -6.57
N GLN A 236 17.33 -11.39 -7.52
CA GLN A 236 16.66 -10.11 -7.30
C GLN A 236 15.33 -10.01 -8.05
N PRO A 237 14.28 -9.45 -7.44
CA PRO A 237 13.00 -9.27 -8.11
C PRO A 237 13.13 -8.45 -9.40
N GLN A 238 12.75 -9.06 -10.53
CA GLN A 238 12.64 -8.37 -11.82
C GLN A 238 11.24 -7.82 -12.05
N VAL A 239 10.23 -8.50 -11.52
CA VAL A 239 8.83 -8.08 -11.60
C VAL A 239 8.33 -7.76 -10.19
N VAL A 240 7.72 -6.59 -10.03
CA VAL A 240 7.05 -6.19 -8.79
C VAL A 240 5.61 -5.79 -9.07
N SER A 241 4.77 -5.99 -8.06
CA SER A 241 3.38 -5.57 -8.06
C SER A 241 3.20 -4.31 -7.22
N ILE A 242 2.37 -3.38 -7.69
CA ILE A 242 1.96 -2.19 -6.90
C ILE A 242 0.50 -2.34 -6.53
N LYS A 243 0.17 -2.17 -5.24
CA LYS A 243 -1.21 -2.24 -4.73
C LYS A 243 -2.09 -1.19 -5.42
N SER A 244 -3.22 -1.62 -5.98
CA SER A 244 -4.19 -0.72 -6.66
C SER A 244 -4.68 0.43 -5.76
N ALA A 245 -4.83 0.18 -4.46
CA ALA A 245 -5.18 1.22 -3.49
C ALA A 245 -4.16 2.37 -3.43
N ALA A 246 -2.87 2.08 -3.60
CA ALA A 246 -1.83 3.11 -3.61
C ALA A 246 -1.94 4.00 -4.86
N ILE A 247 -2.14 3.38 -6.03
CA ILE A 247 -2.29 4.10 -7.31
C ILE A 247 -3.52 5.02 -7.26
N THR A 248 -4.66 4.47 -6.84
CA THR A 248 -5.91 5.25 -6.76
C THR A 248 -5.84 6.37 -5.73
N GLN A 249 -5.09 6.20 -4.63
CA GLN A 249 -4.88 7.25 -3.64
C GLN A 249 -3.92 8.34 -4.12
N LEU A 250 -2.80 7.97 -4.77
CA LEU A 250 -1.83 8.94 -5.31
C LEU A 250 -2.48 9.88 -6.34
N PHE A 251 -3.34 9.31 -7.19
CA PHE A 251 -3.95 10.03 -8.32
C PHE A 251 -5.41 10.44 -8.08
N GLN A 252 -5.93 10.22 -6.87
CA GLN A 252 -7.30 10.55 -6.46
C GLN A 252 -8.36 9.96 -7.41
N LEU A 253 -8.20 8.69 -7.77
CA LEU A 253 -9.04 7.99 -8.75
C LEU A 253 -10.24 7.28 -8.12
N ASN A 254 -10.67 7.66 -6.91
CA ASN A 254 -11.81 7.01 -6.25
C ASN A 254 -12.93 8.02 -6.00
N VAL A 255 -14.16 7.62 -6.32
CA VAL A 255 -15.40 8.27 -5.88
C VAL A 255 -16.18 7.24 -5.07
N GLY A 256 -16.17 7.40 -3.74
CA GLY A 256 -16.65 6.35 -2.84
C GLY A 256 -15.76 5.10 -2.92
N ASN A 257 -16.36 3.96 -3.25
CA ASN A 257 -15.66 2.67 -3.42
C ASN A 257 -15.34 2.32 -4.88
N GLU A 258 -15.69 3.21 -5.82
CA GLU A 258 -15.53 2.98 -7.25
C GLU A 258 -14.33 3.76 -7.79
N ARG A 259 -13.55 3.07 -8.62
CA ARG A 259 -12.45 3.68 -9.35
C ARG A 259 -12.99 4.42 -10.58
N ILE A 260 -12.59 5.67 -10.75
CA ILE A 260 -12.88 6.48 -11.94
C ILE A 260 -11.74 6.43 -12.96
N SER A 261 -12.00 6.91 -14.17
CA SER A 261 -11.00 7.03 -15.25
C SER A 261 -9.83 7.92 -14.83
N GLY A 262 -8.61 7.49 -15.21
CA GLY A 262 -7.40 8.27 -14.99
C GLY A 262 -7.07 9.29 -16.07
N GLN A 263 -7.79 9.31 -17.20
CA GLN A 263 -7.41 10.09 -18.39
C GLN A 263 -7.27 11.59 -18.11
N GLU A 264 -8.16 12.17 -17.30
CA GLU A 264 -8.08 13.58 -16.92
C GLU A 264 -6.88 13.87 -16.01
N THR A 265 -6.59 12.97 -15.07
CA THR A 265 -5.38 13.07 -14.24
C THR A 265 -4.13 12.99 -15.09
N LEU A 266 -4.10 12.11 -16.09
CA LEU A 266 -2.97 11.98 -17.00
C LEU A 266 -2.75 13.25 -17.85
N ASN A 267 -3.82 13.86 -18.38
CA ASN A 267 -3.72 15.12 -19.12
C ASN A 267 -3.09 16.22 -18.25
N ARG A 268 -3.51 16.36 -16.99
CA ARG A 268 -2.92 17.30 -16.04
C ARG A 268 -1.44 17.02 -15.77
N LEU A 269 -1.01 15.76 -15.75
CA LEU A 269 0.41 15.40 -15.61
C LEU A 269 1.23 15.83 -16.83
N PHE A 270 0.66 15.78 -18.04
CA PHE A 270 1.32 16.32 -19.24
C PHE A 270 1.37 17.84 -19.22
N GLU A 271 0.29 18.51 -18.84
CA GLU A 271 0.22 19.98 -18.81
C GLU A 271 1.15 20.60 -17.76
N SER A 272 1.29 19.94 -16.61
CA SER A 272 2.20 20.37 -15.54
C SER A 272 3.68 20.04 -15.81
N GLY A 273 3.99 19.25 -16.85
CA GLY A 273 5.34 18.77 -17.13
C GLY A 273 5.82 17.68 -16.17
N ALA A 274 4.93 17.11 -15.34
CA ALA A 274 5.25 15.99 -14.44
C ALA A 274 5.57 14.69 -15.22
N LEU A 275 5.06 14.58 -16.44
CA LEU A 275 5.41 13.54 -17.41
C LEU A 275 5.84 14.18 -18.73
N LEU A 276 7.02 13.80 -19.22
CA LEU A 276 7.57 14.30 -20.48
C LEU A 276 7.21 13.35 -21.60
N ILE A 277 6.40 13.85 -22.55
CA ILE A 277 5.90 13.08 -23.69
C ILE A 277 6.37 13.69 -25.00
N GLU A 278 6.90 12.85 -25.89
CA GLU A 278 7.23 13.27 -27.26
C GLU A 278 5.96 13.54 -28.07
N LYS A 279 6.04 14.48 -29.01
CA LYS A 279 4.91 14.88 -29.86
C LYS A 279 4.30 13.69 -30.62
N GLY A 280 5.13 12.78 -31.16
CA GLY A 280 4.65 11.60 -31.88
C GLY A 280 3.80 10.67 -31.01
N LEU A 281 4.30 10.33 -29.81
CA LEU A 281 3.57 9.52 -28.83
C LEU A 281 2.27 10.19 -28.38
N ARG A 282 2.29 11.50 -28.16
CA ARG A 282 1.09 12.26 -27.78
C ARG A 282 0.04 12.20 -28.89
N THR A 283 0.44 12.40 -30.15
CA THR A 283 -0.47 12.31 -31.29
C THR A 283 -1.06 10.90 -31.42
N SER A 284 -0.25 9.85 -31.30
CA SER A 284 -0.72 8.47 -31.34
C SER A 284 -1.75 8.18 -30.24
N TYR A 285 -1.46 8.57 -28.99
CA TYR A 285 -2.41 8.43 -27.87
C TYR A 285 -3.74 9.17 -28.12
N LEU A 286 -3.71 10.36 -28.71
CA LEU A 286 -4.95 11.13 -28.96
C LEU A 286 -5.79 10.53 -30.10
N GLN A 287 -5.19 9.77 -31.02
CA GLN A 287 -5.89 9.07 -32.11
C GLN A 287 -6.57 7.78 -31.65
N GLU A 288 -6.20 7.26 -30.48
CA GLU A 288 -6.79 6.05 -29.92
C GLU A 288 -8.24 6.23 -29.46
N SER A 289 -8.98 5.12 -29.46
CA SER A 289 -10.33 5.09 -28.88
C SER A 289 -10.30 5.41 -27.38
N SER A 290 -11.40 5.94 -26.84
CA SER A 290 -11.51 6.23 -25.41
C SER A 290 -11.18 5.02 -24.52
N VAL A 291 -11.55 3.82 -24.97
CA VAL A 291 -11.24 2.56 -24.27
C VAL A 291 -9.75 2.25 -24.31
N ASN A 292 -9.10 2.39 -25.47
CA ASN A 292 -7.65 2.15 -25.58
C ASN A 292 -6.83 3.16 -24.78
N ARG A 293 -7.24 4.43 -24.81
CA ARG A 293 -6.65 5.47 -23.98
C ARG A 293 -6.73 5.17 -22.49
N GLU A 294 -7.80 4.51 -22.03
CA GLU A 294 -7.90 4.10 -20.62
C GLU A 294 -6.85 3.04 -20.24
N HIS A 295 -6.65 2.02 -21.07
CA HIS A 295 -5.63 1.01 -20.81
C HIS A 295 -4.22 1.61 -20.84
N LEU A 296 -3.94 2.44 -21.85
CA LEU A 296 -2.69 3.19 -21.98
C LEU A 296 -2.47 4.10 -20.75
N CYS A 297 -3.51 4.81 -20.33
CA CYS A 297 -3.46 5.66 -19.14
C CYS A 297 -3.12 4.86 -17.88
N ASN A 298 -3.77 3.71 -17.68
CA ASN A 298 -3.56 2.88 -16.49
C ASN A 298 -2.12 2.39 -16.34
N VAL A 299 -1.47 1.95 -17.42
CA VAL A 299 -0.06 1.52 -17.35
C VAL A 299 0.90 2.68 -17.14
N LEU A 300 0.60 3.86 -17.68
CA LEU A 300 1.44 5.04 -17.50
C LEU A 300 1.34 5.60 -16.09
N LEU A 301 0.13 5.64 -15.52
CA LEU A 301 -0.09 5.97 -14.11
C LEU A 301 0.57 4.94 -13.19
N LEU A 302 0.54 3.64 -13.53
CA LEU A 302 1.26 2.61 -12.78
C LEU A 302 2.78 2.85 -12.78
N ALA A 303 3.36 3.15 -13.94
CA ALA A 303 4.78 3.48 -14.05
C ALA A 303 5.15 4.73 -13.25
N HIS A 304 4.33 5.78 -13.34
CA HIS A 304 4.56 7.01 -12.60
C HIS A 304 4.39 6.83 -11.08
N ALA A 305 3.41 6.02 -10.65
CA ALA A 305 3.19 5.68 -9.24
C ALA A 305 4.42 5.07 -8.61
N PHE A 306 5.14 4.18 -9.32
CA PHE A 306 6.37 3.59 -8.80
C PHE A 306 7.35 4.67 -8.33
N TYR A 307 7.64 5.66 -9.19
CA TYR A 307 8.57 6.71 -8.83
C TYR A 307 8.06 7.59 -7.68
N LEU A 308 6.76 7.92 -7.65
CA LEU A 308 6.18 8.67 -6.54
C LEU A 308 6.29 7.92 -5.19
N LEU A 309 6.18 6.58 -5.20
CA LEU A 309 6.26 5.75 -3.99
C LEU A 309 7.69 5.58 -3.45
N VAL A 310 8.70 5.70 -4.32
CA VAL A 310 10.11 5.57 -3.91
C VAL A 310 10.78 6.91 -3.63
N GLU A 311 10.16 8.02 -4.04
CA GLU A 311 10.56 9.40 -3.74
C GLU A 311 9.89 9.95 -2.45
N SER A 312 8.87 9.27 -1.92
CA SER A 312 8.07 9.68 -0.74
C SER A 312 8.73 9.46 0.62
#